data_AF-A0A973MJA9-F1
#
_entry.id   AF-A0A973MJA9-F1
#
_cell.length_a   1.000
_cell.length_b   1.000
_cell.length_c   1.000
_cell.angle_alpha   90.00
_cell.angle_beta   90.00
_cell.angle_gamma   90.00
#
_symmetry.space_group_name_H-M   'P 1'
#
loop_
_entity.id
_entity.type
_entity.pdbx_description
1 polymer ?
#
loop_
_entity_poly.entity_id
_entity_poly.type
_entity_poly.pdbx_seq_one_letter_code
_entity_poly.pdbx_strand_id
1 'polypeptide(L)'
;MKANDPRLGNVECIAAQAMYDDGRTGLDIAAMWIATITSALIHVQNARLDDPQAIPSWGPEATPQVAARRIIGRLLDAGWRPPDPECLDLPDDAIPGLGEAS
;
A
#
# COMPACT_ATOMS: atom_id res chain seq x y z
N MET A 1 -9.66 9.15 8.31
CA MET A 1 -9.99 8.67 9.66
C MET A 1 -9.68 9.83 10.60
N LYS A 2 -10.53 10.17 11.59
CA LYS A 2 -10.23 11.30 12.51
C LYS A 2 -9.28 10.83 13.62
N ALA A 3 -8.52 11.73 14.24
CA ALA A 3 -7.56 11.43 15.33
C ALA A 3 -8.17 10.64 16.51
N ASN A 4 -9.48 10.77 16.76
CA ASN A 4 -10.18 10.05 17.83
C ASN A 4 -10.94 8.81 17.34
N ASP A 5 -10.65 8.32 16.13
CA ASP A 5 -11.33 7.15 15.58
C ASP A 5 -10.80 5.88 16.26
N PRO A 6 -11.65 5.08 16.93
CA PRO A 6 -11.21 3.88 17.65
C PRO A 6 -10.52 2.85 16.75
N ARG A 7 -10.72 2.92 15.42
CA ARG A 7 -10.02 2.07 14.43
C ARG A 7 -8.52 2.38 14.34
N LEU A 8 -8.07 3.56 14.79
CA LEU A 8 -6.64 3.88 14.89
C LEU A 8 -5.89 2.98 15.88
N GLY A 9 -6.59 2.37 16.85
CA GLY A 9 -6.00 1.37 17.75
C GLY A 9 -5.46 0.13 17.02
N ASN A 10 -5.86 -0.09 15.77
CA ASN A 10 -5.41 -1.19 14.92
C ASN A 10 -4.35 -0.76 13.89
N VAL A 11 -3.93 0.51 13.90
CA VAL A 11 -2.86 1.03 13.03
C VAL A 11 -1.53 0.80 13.74
N GLU A 12 -0.76 -0.22 13.34
CA GLU A 12 0.51 -0.56 14.00
C GLU A 12 1.65 0.43 13.67
N CYS A 13 1.56 1.10 12.53
CA CYS A 13 2.62 2.00 12.07
C CYS A 13 2.56 3.37 12.78
N ILE A 14 3.52 3.65 13.65
CA ILE A 14 3.64 4.94 14.38
C ILE A 14 3.67 6.14 13.41
N ALA A 15 4.35 6.01 12.27
CA ALA A 15 4.39 7.09 11.28
C ALA A 15 3.01 7.35 10.65
N ALA A 16 2.21 6.30 10.44
CA ALA A 16 0.84 6.46 9.96
C ALA A 16 -0.07 7.07 11.03
N GLN A 17 0.09 6.69 12.30
CA GLN A 17 -0.63 7.31 13.42
C GLN A 17 -0.38 8.83 13.49
N ALA A 18 0.88 9.25 13.43
CA ALA A 18 1.23 10.68 13.45
C ALA A 18 0.64 11.46 12.26
N MET A 19 0.53 10.83 11.08
CA MET A 19 -0.09 11.44 9.90
C MET A 19 -1.61 11.52 10.02
N TYR A 20 -2.23 10.57 10.73
CA TYR A 20 -3.64 10.66 11.09
C TYR A 20 -3.92 11.79 12.08
N ASP A 21 -3.02 12.02 13.04
CA ASP A 21 -3.09 13.14 13.98
C ASP A 21 -2.98 14.50 13.25
N ASP A 22 -2.23 14.56 12.15
CA ASP A 22 -2.16 15.71 11.21
C ASP A 22 -3.41 15.84 10.30
N GLY A 23 -4.42 14.99 10.50
CA GLY A 23 -5.70 15.06 9.79
C GLY A 23 -5.71 14.42 8.39
N ARG A 24 -4.66 13.69 8.01
CA ARG A 24 -4.59 13.01 6.71
C ARG A 24 -5.51 11.80 6.66
N THR A 25 -6.01 11.47 5.47
CA THR A 25 -6.75 10.22 5.27
C THR A 25 -5.80 9.05 5.04
N GLY A 26 -6.28 7.82 5.24
CA GLY A 26 -5.48 6.62 4.93
C GLY A 26 -5.09 6.54 3.46
N LEU A 27 -5.93 7.07 2.57
CA LEU A 27 -5.61 7.18 1.14
C LEU A 27 -4.47 8.16 0.88
N ASP A 28 -4.45 9.31 1.55
CA ASP A 28 -3.37 10.30 1.39
C ASP A 28 -2.03 9.73 1.87
N ILE A 29 -2.05 9.04 3.02
CA ILE A 29 -0.86 8.39 3.59
C ILE A 29 -0.35 7.32 2.63
N ALA A 30 -1.22 6.43 2.16
CA ALA A 30 -0.84 5.37 1.24
C ALA A 30 -0.34 5.92 -0.10
N ALA A 31 -1.00 6.93 -0.68
CA ALA A 31 -0.60 7.56 -1.93
C ALA A 31 0.82 8.14 -1.84
N MET A 32 1.16 8.81 -0.72
CA MET A 32 2.50 9.32 -0.48
C MET A 32 3.56 8.21 -0.45
N TRP A 33 3.28 7.10 0.24
CA TRP A 33 4.19 5.95 0.28
C TRP A 33 4.35 5.29 -1.09
N ILE A 34 3.26 5.10 -1.83
CA ILE A 34 3.25 4.52 -3.19
C ILE A 34 4.09 5.39 -4.13
N ALA A 35 3.90 6.71 -4.10
CA ALA A 35 4.67 7.64 -4.92
C ALA A 35 6.17 7.55 -4.61
N THR A 36 6.52 7.49 -3.32
CA THR A 36 7.92 7.38 -2.86
C THR A 36 8.57 6.08 -3.33
N ILE A 37 7.90 4.94 -3.17
CA ILE A 37 8.43 3.62 -3.58
C ILE A 37 8.54 3.53 -5.10
N THR A 38 7.53 4.01 -5.83
CA THR A 38 7.54 4.03 -7.30
C THR A 38 8.70 4.89 -7.81
N SER A 39 8.88 6.08 -7.25
CA SER A 39 10.00 6.96 -7.59
C SER A 39 11.35 6.28 -7.32
N ALA A 40 11.53 5.69 -6.13
CA ALA A 40 12.76 4.97 -5.79
C ALA A 40 13.02 3.80 -6.75
N LEU A 41 11.99 3.03 -7.11
CA LEU A 41 12.09 1.92 -8.05
C LEU A 41 12.52 2.41 -9.44
N ILE A 42 11.90 3.47 -9.95
CA ILE A 42 12.25 4.08 -11.24
C ILE A 42 13.70 4.56 -11.22
N HIS A 43 14.14 5.24 -10.16
CA HIS A 43 15.52 5.68 -10.03
C HIS A 43 16.51 4.50 -10.01
N VAL A 44 16.19 3.42 -9.30
CA VAL A 44 17.02 2.20 -9.28
C VAL A 44 17.07 1.53 -10.64
N GLN A 45 15.94 1.43 -11.34
CA GLN A 45 15.87 0.85 -12.67
C GLN A 45 16.67 1.66 -13.67
N ASN A 46 16.50 2.98 -13.70
CA ASN A 46 17.24 3.87 -14.59
C ASN A 46 18.74 3.82 -14.33
N ALA A 47 19.17 3.87 -13.07
CA ALA A 47 20.59 3.75 -12.72
C ALA A 47 21.19 2.41 -13.20
N ARG A 48 20.41 1.33 -13.15
CA ARG A 48 20.82 -0.01 -13.61
C ARG A 48 20.84 -0.19 -15.12
N LEU A 49 20.07 0.62 -15.85
CA LEU A 49 20.14 0.65 -17.31
C LEU A 49 21.47 1.25 -17.78
N ASP A 50 21.97 2.26 -17.06
CA ASP A 50 23.25 2.92 -17.37
C ASP A 50 24.45 2.12 -16.85
N ASP A 51 24.39 1.61 -15.61
CA ASP A 51 25.36 0.71 -15.01
C ASP A 51 24.64 -0.35 -14.16
N PRO A 52 24.65 -1.64 -14.56
CA PRO A 52 23.99 -2.71 -13.83
C PRO A 52 24.39 -2.84 -12.35
N GLN A 53 25.55 -2.30 -11.95
CA GLN A 53 26.06 -2.33 -10.57
C GLN A 53 25.85 -1.02 -9.81
N ALA A 54 25.26 0.01 -10.42
CA ALA A 54 25.15 1.36 -9.86
C ALA A 54 24.45 1.41 -8.49
N ILE A 55 23.48 0.52 -8.25
CA ILE A 55 22.76 0.45 -6.97
C ILE A 55 22.67 -1.00 -6.49
N PRO A 56 23.15 -1.30 -5.26
CA PRO A 56 22.90 -2.58 -4.60
C PRO A 56 21.41 -2.87 -4.63
N SER A 57 21.00 -4.10 -4.96
CA SER A 57 19.57 -4.42 -5.01
C SER A 57 18.91 -4.03 -3.69
N TRP A 58 17.81 -3.28 -3.79
CA TRP A 58 16.89 -3.05 -2.68
C TRP A 58 16.20 -4.38 -2.36
N GLY A 59 16.97 -5.28 -1.74
CA GLY A 59 16.65 -6.68 -1.52
C GLY A 59 16.72 -7.56 -2.77
N PRO A 60 16.93 -8.87 -2.61
CA PRO A 60 17.02 -9.85 -3.70
C PRO A 60 15.74 -10.03 -4.53
N GLU A 61 14.60 -9.45 -4.10
CA GLU A 61 13.29 -9.68 -4.71
C GLU A 61 12.62 -8.40 -5.23
N ALA A 62 13.33 -7.53 -5.94
CA ALA A 62 12.75 -6.34 -6.58
C ALA A 62 11.86 -6.70 -7.81
N THR A 63 10.85 -7.53 -7.62
CA THR A 63 9.85 -7.91 -8.63
C THR A 63 8.61 -7.03 -8.54
N PRO A 64 7.83 -6.87 -9.63
CA PRO A 64 6.54 -6.17 -9.59
C PRO A 64 5.59 -6.72 -8.50
N GLN A 65 5.63 -8.02 -8.23
CA GLN A 65 4.80 -8.68 -7.22
C GLN A 65 5.20 -8.27 -5.81
N VAL A 66 6.49 -8.11 -5.53
CA VAL A 66 6.96 -7.60 -4.23
C VAL A 66 6.62 -6.12 -4.07
N ALA A 67 6.69 -5.33 -5.14
CA ALA A 67 6.20 -3.96 -5.14
C ALA A 67 4.69 -3.89 -4.82
N ALA A 68 3.87 -4.70 -5.50
CA ALA A 68 2.43 -4.77 -5.26
C ALA A 68 2.08 -5.17 -3.81
N ARG A 69 2.76 -6.18 -3.25
CA ARG A 69 2.57 -6.59 -1.84
C ARG A 69 2.94 -5.48 -0.86
N ARG A 70 4.02 -4.73 -1.13
CA ARG A 70 4.41 -3.58 -0.30
C ARG A 70 3.36 -2.46 -0.38
N ILE A 71 2.82 -2.19 -1.56
CA ILE A 71 1.74 -1.21 -1.75
C ILE A 71 0.50 -1.60 -0.92
N ILE A 72 0.05 -2.85 -1.04
CA ILE A 72 -1.11 -3.36 -0.29
C ILE A 72 -0.83 -3.35 1.23
N GLY A 73 0.34 -3.82 1.65
CA GLY A 73 0.75 -3.77 3.05
C GLY A 73 0.70 -2.34 3.61
N ARG A 74 1.18 -1.34 2.85
CA ARG A 74 1.12 0.07 3.26
C ARG A 74 -0.28 0.64 3.31
N LEU A 75 -1.16 0.23 2.40
CA LEU A 75 -2.57 0.58 2.48
C LEU A 75 -3.16 0.04 3.80
N LEU A 76 -2.93 -1.23 4.12
CA LEU A 76 -3.45 -1.86 5.32
C LEU A 76 -2.86 -1.27 6.62
N ASP A 77 -1.55 -1.06 6.65
CA ASP A 77 -0.82 -0.35 7.73
C ASP A 77 -1.39 1.04 7.93
N ALA A 78 -1.65 1.76 6.85
CA ALA A 78 -2.26 3.08 6.88
C ALA A 78 -3.75 3.01 7.19
N GLY A 79 -4.31 1.89 7.65
CA GLY A 79 -5.73 1.81 8.04
C GLY A 79 -6.71 1.86 6.87
N TRP A 80 -6.23 1.82 5.62
CA TRP A 80 -7.11 1.57 4.48
C TRP A 80 -7.70 0.18 4.61
N ARG A 81 -8.97 0.06 4.25
CA ARG A 81 -9.68 -1.21 4.13
C ARG A 81 -10.26 -1.25 2.72
N PRO A 82 -10.20 -2.41 2.05
CA PRO A 82 -10.96 -2.60 0.83
C PRO A 82 -12.41 -2.18 1.07
N PRO A 83 -13.05 -1.47 0.12
CA PRO A 83 -14.49 -1.28 0.19
C PRO A 83 -15.18 -2.65 0.24
N ASP A 84 -16.27 -2.74 0.99
CA ASP A 84 -17.03 -3.98 1.08
C ASP A 84 -17.42 -4.45 -0.33
N PRO A 85 -17.45 -5.77 -0.60
CA PRO A 85 -17.86 -6.28 -1.92
C PRO A 85 -19.23 -5.76 -2.35
N GLU A 86 -20.12 -5.48 -1.40
CA GLU A 86 -21.43 -4.87 -1.64
C GLU A 86 -21.37 -3.39 -2.09
N CYS A 87 -20.28 -2.69 -1.79
CA CYS A 87 -20.02 -1.30 -2.20
C CYS A 87 -19.24 -1.20 -3.52
N LEU A 88 -18.69 -2.31 -3.98
CA LEU A 88 -18.06 -2.44 -5.27
C LEU A 88 -19.11 -3.07 -6.18
N ASP A 89 -19.69 -2.33 -7.14
CA ASP A 89 -20.53 -2.88 -8.21
C ASP A 89 -19.69 -3.80 -9.12
N LEU A 90 -19.15 -4.85 -8.55
CA LEU A 90 -18.38 -5.88 -9.21
C LEU A 90 -19.37 -6.96 -9.63
N PRO A 91 -19.28 -7.46 -10.87
CA PRO A 91 -20.08 -8.60 -11.28
C PRO A 91 -19.73 -9.80 -10.38
N ASP A 92 -20.71 -10.65 -10.10
CA ASP A 92 -20.62 -11.77 -9.13
C ASP A 92 -19.44 -12.74 -9.38
N ASP A 93 -18.83 -12.69 -10.56
CA ASP A 93 -17.68 -13.49 -10.99
C ASP A 93 -16.32 -12.79 -10.85
N ALA A 94 -16.28 -11.54 -10.40
CA ALA A 94 -15.07 -10.73 -10.36
C ALA A 94 -14.04 -11.17 -9.30
N ILE A 95 -14.46 -11.91 -8.27
CA ILE A 95 -13.57 -12.43 -7.22
C ILE A 95 -13.81 -13.93 -7.03
N PRO A 96 -12.98 -14.80 -7.61
CA PRO A 96 -13.08 -16.24 -7.40
C PRO A 96 -12.86 -16.56 -5.90
N GLY A 97 -13.88 -17.13 -5.24
CA GLY A 97 -13.75 -17.72 -3.91
C GLY A 97 -14.46 -17.02 -2.74
N LEU A 98 -15.26 -15.98 -2.96
CA LEU A 98 -16.10 -15.36 -1.91
C LEU A 98 -17.54 -15.93 -1.84
N GLY A 99 -17.91 -16.82 -2.76
CA GLY A 99 -19.28 -17.31 -2.94
C GLY A 99 -19.71 -18.50 -2.07
N GLU A 100 -18.98 -18.88 -1.02
CA GLU A 100 -19.39 -19.97 -0.12
C GLU A 100 -19.11 -19.63 1.35
N ALA A 101 -19.97 -18.80 1.93
CA ALA A 101 -20.20 -18.79 3.37
C ALA A 101 -21.68 -18.49 3.62
N SER A 102 -22.51 -19.52 3.45
CA SER A 102 -23.88 -19.58 4.00
C SER A 102 -23.85 -20.37 5.30
#